data_AF-A0A0C9TEW3-F1
#
_entry.id   AF-A0A0C9TEW3-F1
#
_cell.length_a   1.000
_cell.length_b   1.000
_cell.length_c   1.000
_cell.angle_alpha   90.00
_cell.angle_beta   90.00
_cell.angle_gamma   90.00
#
_symmetry.space_group_name_H-M   'P 1'
#
loop_
_entity.id
_entity.type
_entity.pdbx_description
1 polymer ?
#
loop_
_entity_poly.entity_id
_entity_poly.type
_entity_poly.pdbx_seq_one_letter_code
_entity_poly.pdbx_strand_id
1 'polypeptide(L)' 'GKMPYKLLNGTKPNIAGLPEWGARVWAHNTTGSKLDMCAREGRWVGFDAESNGHRIY' A
#
# COMPACT_ATOMS: atom_id res chain seq x y z
N GLY A 1 -25.11 1.64 -7.61
CA GLY A 1 -24.67 0.99 -6.35
C GLY A 1 -23.96 2.01 -5.47
N LYS A 2 -24.25 2.04 -4.18
CA LYS A 2 -23.60 2.96 -3.22
C LYS A 2 -22.43 2.18 -2.58
N MET A 3 -21.25 2.79 -2.51
CA MET A 3 -20.05 2.15 -1.96
C MET A 3 -20.28 1.80 -0.48
N PRO A 4 -20.06 0.54 -0.04
CA PRO A 4 -20.37 0.08 1.32
C PRO A 4 -19.72 0.94 2.42
N TYR A 5 -18.46 1.35 2.24
CA TYR A 5 -17.77 2.26 3.15
C TYR A 5 -18.53 3.59 3.34
N LYS A 6 -19.06 4.15 2.26
CA LYS A 6 -19.81 5.42 2.32
C LYS A 6 -21.17 5.25 3.02
N LEU A 7 -21.78 4.07 2.91
CA LEU A 7 -23.00 3.73 3.64
C LEU A 7 -22.74 3.62 5.15
N LEU A 8 -21.61 3.05 5.53
CA LEU A 8 -21.24 2.82 6.93
C LEU A 8 -20.71 4.09 7.62
N ASN A 9 -19.85 4.85 6.95
CA ASN A 9 -19.11 5.96 7.56
C ASN A 9 -19.69 7.34 7.21
N GLY A 10 -20.68 7.41 6.32
CA GLY A 10 -21.29 8.66 5.83
C GLY A 10 -20.38 9.51 4.92
N THR A 11 -19.08 9.24 4.91
CA THR A 11 -18.05 9.94 4.14
C THR A 11 -17.37 9.02 3.13
N LYS A 12 -16.84 9.60 2.05
CA LYS A 12 -15.96 8.84 1.14
C LYS A 12 -14.62 8.63 1.85
N PRO A 13 -13.97 7.46 1.69
CA PRO A 13 -12.64 7.25 2.21
C PRO A 13 -11.69 8.22 1.50
N ASN A 14 -10.86 8.90 2.27
CA ASN A 14 -9.84 9.77 1.70
C ASN A 14 -8.71 8.89 1.14
N ILE A 15 -8.60 8.84 -0.19
CA ILE A 15 -7.59 8.07 -0.92
C ILE A 15 -6.44 8.94 -1.44
N ALA A 16 -6.40 10.24 -1.08
CA ALA A 16 -5.40 11.17 -1.61
C ALA A 16 -3.95 10.82 -1.24
N GLY A 17 -3.73 9.97 -0.23
CA GLY A 17 -2.41 9.47 0.16
C GLY A 17 -2.05 8.10 -0.42
N LEU A 18 -2.92 7.50 -1.25
CA LEU A 18 -2.63 6.19 -1.84
C LEU A 18 -1.80 6.34 -3.11
N PRO A 19 -0.78 5.50 -3.29
CA PRO A 19 -0.07 5.42 -4.56
C PRO A 19 -1.04 5.02 -5.67
N GLU A 20 -0.80 5.50 -6.88
CA GLU A 20 -1.49 4.99 -8.06
C GLU A 20 -1.03 3.56 -8.38
N TRP A 21 -1.86 2.79 -9.06
CA TRP A 21 -1.47 1.45 -9.50
C TRP A 21 -0.21 1.53 -10.39
N GLY A 22 0.80 0.72 -10.06
CA GLY A 22 2.11 0.73 -10.73
C GLY A 22 3.04 1.87 -10.27
N ALA A 23 2.65 2.68 -9.29
CA ALA A 23 3.53 3.71 -8.74
C ALA A 23 4.80 3.09 -8.16
N ARG A 24 5.94 3.75 -8.38
CA ARG A 24 7.22 3.34 -7.80
C ARG A 24 7.21 3.61 -6.30
N VAL A 25 7.46 2.57 -5.51
CA VAL A 25 7.49 2.63 -4.05
C VAL A 25 8.77 1.99 -3.52
N TRP A 26 9.14 2.37 -2.30
CA TRP A 26 10.30 1.83 -1.59
C TRP A 26 9.81 1.14 -0.32
N ALA A 27 9.99 -0.18 -0.25
CA ALA A 27 9.61 -0.98 0.89
C ALA A 27 10.83 -1.25 1.78
N HIS A 28 10.67 -1.14 3.09
CA HIS A 28 11.73 -1.49 4.03
C HIS A 28 11.97 -3.00 4.02
N ASN A 29 13.21 -3.42 3.73
CA ASN A 29 13.61 -4.81 3.74
C ASN A 29 14.39 -5.14 5.02
N THR A 30 13.85 -6.05 5.83
CA THR A 30 14.44 -6.46 7.11
C THR A 30 15.44 -7.60 6.99
N THR A 31 15.64 -8.17 5.80
CA THR A 31 16.54 -9.33 5.62
C THR A 31 18.02 -8.95 5.46
N GLY A 32 18.37 -7.65 5.44
CA GLY A 32 19.75 -7.16 5.25
C GLY A 32 20.53 -6.98 6.57
N SER A 33 21.86 -6.97 6.48
CA SER A 33 22.73 -6.55 7.59
C SER A 33 22.73 -5.03 7.74
N LYS A 34 23.28 -4.50 8.84
CA LYS A 34 23.27 -3.04 9.17
C LYS A 34 23.79 -2.11 8.05
N LEU A 35 24.65 -2.63 7.17
CA LEU A 35 25.25 -1.87 6.07
C LEU A 35 24.62 -2.17 4.70
N ASP A 36 23.65 -3.09 4.64
CA ASP A 36 22.92 -3.39 3.41
C ASP A 36 21.87 -2.31 3.10
N MET A 37 21.44 -2.29 1.85
CA MET A 37 20.36 -1.42 1.41
C MET A 37 19.05 -1.82 2.12
N CYS A 38 18.60 -1.00 3.07
CA CYS A 38 17.37 -1.23 3.85
C CYS A 38 16.08 -1.02 3.05
N ALA A 39 16.16 -0.56 1.79
CA ALA A 39 14.99 -0.28 0.96
C ALA A 39 15.02 -1.12 -0.32
N ARG A 40 13.89 -1.74 -0.67
CA ARG A 40 13.67 -2.39 -1.96
C ARG A 40 12.74 -1.54 -2.80
N GLU A 41 13.17 -1.21 -4.01
CA GLU A 41 12.28 -0.61 -5.01
C GLU A 41 11.27 -1.66 -5.48
N GLY A 42 10.01 -1.24 -5.66
CA GLY A 42 8.98 -2.06 -6.27
C GLY A 42 7.82 -1.22 -6.80
N ARG A 43 6.79 -1.91 -7.31
CA ARG A 43 5.61 -1.31 -7.92
C ARG A 43 4.38 -1.58 -7.06
N TRP A 44 3.69 -0.52 -6.63
CA TRP A 44 2.49 -0.66 -5.81
C TRP A 44 1.32 -1.21 -6.64
N VAL A 45 0.66 -2.25 -6.15
CA VAL A 45 -0.43 -2.93 -6.86
C VAL A 45 -1.77 -2.75 -6.13
N GLY A 46 -1.74 -2.56 -4.81
CA GLY A 46 -2.95 -2.44 -4.01
C GLY A 46 -2.73 -2.85 -2.56
N PHE A 47 -3.84 -3.21 -1.90
CA PHE A 47 -3.83 -3.79 -0.57
C PHE A 47 -3.92 -5.31 -0.65
N ASP A 48 -3.23 -5.97 0.27
CA ASP A 48 -3.37 -7.38 0.53
C ASP A 48 -4.58 -7.63 1.44
N ALA A 49 -5.42 -8.59 1.05
CA ALA A 49 -6.70 -8.82 1.74
C ALA A 49 -6.53 -9.53 3.09
N GLU A 50 -5.41 -10.24 3.29
CA GLU A 50 -5.17 -11.08 4.48
C GLU A 50 -4.32 -10.34 5.52
N SER A 51 -3.29 -9.62 5.09
CA SER A 51 -2.34 -8.95 5.99
C SER A 51 -2.69 -7.49 6.30
N ASN A 52 -3.73 -6.93 5.68
CA ASN A 52 -4.04 -5.49 5.71
C ASN A 52 -2.84 -4.60 5.27
N GLY A 53 -1.86 -5.21 4.60
CA GLY A 53 -0.62 -4.59 4.15
C GLY A 53 -0.69 -4.11 2.70
N HIS A 54 0.38 -3.48 2.23
CA HIS A 54 0.51 -3.07 0.83
C HIS A 54 1.12 -4.20 -0.02
N ARG A 55 0.53 -4.46 -1.19
CA ARG A 55 1.06 -5.39 -2.18
C ARG A 55 2.00 -4.66 -3.14
N ILE A 56 3.24 -5.11 -3.20
CA ILE A 56 4.32 -4.52 -4.00
C ILE A 56 4.95 -5.65 -4.84
N TYR A 57 5.10 -5.43 -6.15
CA TYR A 57 5.76 -6.33 -7.10
C TYR A 57 7.16 -5.84 -7.45
#